data_AF-A0A957PK70-F1
#
_entry.id   AF-A0A957PK70-F1
#
_cell.length_a   1.000
_cell.length_b   1.000
_cell.length_c   1.000
_cell.angle_alpha   90.00
_cell.angle_beta   90.00
_cell.angle_gamma   90.00
#
_symmetry.space_group_name_H-M   'P 1'
#
loop_
_entity.id
_entity.type
_entity.pdbx_description
1 polymer ?
#
loop_
_entity_poly.entity_id
_entity_poly.type
_entity_poly.pdbx_seq_one_letter_code
_entity_poly.pdbx_strand_id
1 'polypeptide(L)' 'FFTEALTHSATTWTNTHNDRVAIFSCYNTVNSKWHNWNPPAELLATMPPKRQTLYRGVHAQDNLLGRTYHG' A
#
# COMPACT_ATOMS: atom_id res chain seq x y z
N PHE A 1 2.16 -15.77 -2.67
CA PHE A 1 2.84 -14.54 -2.25
C PHE A 1 4.15 -14.43 -3.00
N PHE A 2 4.57 -13.22 -3.36
CA PHE A 2 5.89 -12.97 -3.96
C PHE A 2 6.61 -11.86 -3.20
N THR A 3 7.92 -11.81 -3.34
CA THR A 3 8.76 -10.75 -2.77
C THR A 3 9.06 -9.70 -3.82
N GLU A 4 9.47 -8.52 -3.38
CA GLU A 4 9.87 -7.42 -4.28
C GLU A 4 11.01 -7.83 -5.24
N ALA A 5 11.88 -8.75 -4.80
CA ALA A 5 12.98 -9.26 -5.62
C ALA A 5 12.55 -10.33 -6.66
N LEU A 6 11.28 -10.72 -6.72
CA LEU A 6 10.81 -11.70 -7.71
C LEU A 6 10.52 -11.03 -9.04
N THR A 7 11.27 -11.38 -10.07
CA THR A 7 10.93 -11.01 -11.45
C THR A 7 9.66 -11.73 -11.87
N HIS A 8 8.63 -10.97 -12.25
CA HIS A 8 7.35 -11.50 -12.70
C HIS A 8 6.70 -10.55 -13.71
N SER A 9 5.77 -11.08 -14.49
CA SER A 9 4.95 -10.30 -15.42
C SER A 9 3.54 -10.86 -15.46
N ALA A 10 2.59 -10.05 -15.95
CA ALA A 10 1.27 -10.53 -16.27
C ALA A 10 1.31 -11.41 -17.54
N THR A 11 0.33 -12.29 -17.68
CA THR A 11 0.06 -13.04 -18.92
C THR A 11 -1.29 -12.65 -19.51
N THR A 12 -1.44 -12.84 -20.82
CA THR A 12 -2.69 -12.65 -21.55
C THR A 12 -3.80 -13.47 -20.90
N TRP A 13 -4.93 -12.82 -20.63
CA TRP A 13 -6.11 -13.48 -20.09
C TRP A 13 -6.90 -14.14 -21.22
N THR A 14 -7.20 -15.43 -21.09
CA THR A 14 -7.85 -16.22 -22.15
C THR A 14 -9.29 -16.60 -21.83
N ASN A 15 -9.78 -16.38 -20.61
CA ASN A 15 -11.14 -16.72 -20.24
C ASN A 15 -12.10 -15.62 -20.71
N THR A 16 -12.99 -15.97 -21.64
CA THR A 16 -13.98 -15.05 -22.22
C THR A 16 -15.28 -14.98 -21.40
N HIS A 17 -15.46 -15.84 -20.40
CA HIS A 17 -16.68 -15.91 -19.59
C HIS A 17 -16.58 -15.10 -18.30
N ASN A 18 -15.36 -14.88 -17.79
CA ASN A 18 -15.13 -14.20 -16.53
C ASN A 18 -13.97 -13.21 -16.66
N ASP A 19 -14.16 -12.02 -16.12
CA ASP A 19 -13.10 -11.02 -16.02
C ASP A 19 -12.07 -11.40 -14.96
N ARG A 20 -10.79 -11.07 -15.22
CA ARG A 20 -9.72 -11.20 -14.24
C ARG A 20 -9.54 -9.89 -13.49
N VAL A 21 -9.87 -9.90 -12.19
CA VAL A 21 -9.59 -8.78 -11.28
C VAL A 21 -8.53 -9.20 -10.26
N ALA A 22 -7.42 -8.50 -10.22
CA ALA A 22 -6.33 -8.74 -9.28
C ALA A 22 -6.30 -7.64 -8.21
N ILE A 23 -6.28 -8.05 -6.93
CA ILE A 23 -6.13 -7.15 -5.78
C ILE A 23 -4.72 -7.35 -5.22
N PHE A 24 -3.86 -6.35 -5.39
CA PHE A 24 -2.51 -6.37 -4.85
C PHE A 24 -2.43 -5.54 -3.57
N SER A 25 -2.03 -6.18 -2.48
CA SER A 25 -1.66 -5.50 -1.23
C SER A 25 -0.16 -5.61 -1.05
N CYS A 26 0.56 -4.52 -1.31
CA CYS A 26 2.00 -4.47 -1.09
C CYS A 26 2.26 -4.12 0.38
N TYR A 27 2.77 -5.09 1.14
CA TYR A 27 3.31 -4.85 2.47
C TYR A 27 4.81 -4.54 2.30
N ASN A 28 5.17 -3.28 2.47
CA ASN A 28 6.54 -2.82 2.37
C ASN A 28 7.14 -2.65 3.79
N THR A 29 8.40 -2.19 3.88
CA THR A 29 9.03 -1.77 5.12
C THR A 29 8.14 -0.78 5.85
N VAL A 30 8.24 -0.78 7.18
CA VAL A 30 7.34 -0.03 8.07
C VAL A 30 7.29 1.48 7.74
N ASN A 31 8.34 2.03 7.15
CA ASN A 31 8.51 3.44 6.78
C ASN A 31 8.11 3.77 5.33
N SER A 32 7.59 2.80 4.57
CA SER A 32 7.32 2.98 3.14
C SER A 32 5.83 2.99 2.82
N LYS A 33 5.41 4.04 2.12
CA LYS A 33 4.08 4.16 1.51
C LYS A 33 4.24 4.79 0.14
N TRP A 34 3.79 4.07 -0.88
CA TRP A 34 3.95 4.47 -2.29
C TRP A 34 2.73 5.21 -2.85
N HIS A 35 1.63 5.30 -2.09
CA HIS A 35 0.42 6.01 -2.50
C HIS A 35 -0.02 7.02 -1.44
N ASN A 36 -0.59 8.15 -1.88
CA ASN A 36 -1.12 9.17 -0.96
C ASN A 36 -2.58 8.94 -0.56
N TRP A 37 -3.21 7.90 -1.09
CA TRP A 37 -4.59 7.56 -0.72
C TRP A 37 -4.71 7.14 0.75
N ASN A 38 -5.76 7.60 1.40
CA ASN A 38 -6.23 7.16 2.72
C ASN A 38 -7.74 6.93 2.65
N PRO A 39 -8.29 5.98 3.43
CA PRO A 39 -9.72 5.85 3.59
C PRO A 39 -10.31 7.09 4.28
N PRO A 40 -11.63 7.33 4.16
CA PRO A 40 -12.31 8.35 4.94
C PRO A 40 -12.02 8.19 6.44
N ALA A 41 -11.83 9.30 7.15
CA ALA A 41 -11.42 9.28 8.55
C ALA A 41 -12.38 8.49 9.45
N GLU A 42 -13.68 8.59 9.20
CA GLU A 42 -14.72 7.84 9.90
C GLU A 42 -14.54 6.33 9.74
N LEU A 43 -14.28 5.87 8.52
CA LEU A 43 -14.03 4.46 8.23
C LEU A 43 -12.71 3.96 8.86
N LEU A 44 -11.68 4.81 8.90
CA LEU A 44 -10.43 4.47 9.56
C LEU A 44 -10.63 4.29 11.07
N ALA A 45 -11.44 5.13 11.70
CA ALA A 45 -11.72 5.08 13.14
C ALA A 45 -12.46 3.81 13.55
N THR A 46 -13.26 3.19 12.67
CA THR A 46 -13.92 1.91 12.95
C THR A 46 -12.99 0.70 12.83
N MET A 47 -11.75 0.87 12.34
CA MET A 47 -10.81 -0.24 12.18
C MET A 47 -10.14 -0.61 13.51
N PRO A 48 -9.72 -1.87 13.72
CA PRO A 48 -8.89 -2.24 14.87
C PRO A 48 -7.58 -1.45 14.93
N PRO A 49 -7.01 -1.18 16.12
CA PRO A 49 -5.81 -0.33 16.26
C PRO A 49 -4.65 -0.75 15.36
N LYS A 50 -4.40 -2.06 15.22
CA LYS A 50 -3.34 -2.59 14.34
C LYS A 50 -3.58 -2.34 12.85
N ARG A 51 -4.82 -2.21 12.39
CA ARG A 51 -5.13 -1.90 11.00
C ARG A 51 -5.03 -0.40 10.72
N GLN A 52 -5.34 0.43 11.72
CA GLN A 52 -5.17 1.88 11.60
C GLN A 52 -3.71 2.26 11.32
N THR A 53 -2.74 1.52 11.88
CA THR A 53 -1.32 1.79 11.66
C THR A 53 -0.86 1.63 10.21
N LEU A 54 -1.61 0.89 9.37
CA LEU A 54 -1.31 0.76 7.94
C LEU A 54 -1.51 2.06 7.15
N TYR A 55 -2.29 3.00 7.70
CA TYR A 55 -2.61 4.28 7.06
C TYR A 55 -1.94 5.48 7.74
N ARG A 56 -0.96 5.23 8.61
CA ARG A 56 -0.18 6.30 9.26
C ARG A 56 0.61 7.11 8.23
N GLY A 57 0.92 8.37 8.55
CA GLY A 57 1.74 9.22 7.70
C GLY A 57 3.19 8.73 7.64
N VAL A 58 3.53 7.98 6.59
CA VAL A 58 4.92 7.64 6.24
C VAL A 58 5.23 8.18 4.86
N HIS A 59 6.49 8.58 4.66
CA HIS A 59 6.96 9.24 3.46
C HIS A 59 8.23 8.53 3.01
N ALA A 60 8.15 7.77 1.91
CA ALA A 60 9.32 7.21 1.21
C ALA A 60 9.80 8.13 0.08
N GLN A 61 8.97 9.10 -0.30
CA GLN A 61 9.19 10.17 -1.27
C GLN A 61 8.40 11.41 -0.79
N ASP A 62 8.62 12.57 -1.40
CA ASP A 62 8.00 13.85 -1.01
C ASP A 62 8.36 14.29 0.42
N ASN A 63 9.66 14.53 0.65
CA ASN A 63 10.18 15.00 1.93
C ASN A 63 9.40 16.22 2.43
N LEU A 64 8.91 16.12 3.67
CA LEU A 64 8.20 17.22 4.31
C LEU A 64 9.17 18.35 4.67
N LEU A 65 8.90 19.56 4.16
CA LEU A 65 9.63 20.77 4.55
C LEU A 65 9.48 21.01 6.06
N GLY A 66 10.58 21.37 6.73
CA GLY A 66 10.57 21.72 8.16
C GLY A 66 10.46 20.54 9.13
N ARG A 67 10.62 19.29 8.68
CA ARG A 67 10.66 18.12 9.57
C ARG A 67 12.10 17.71 9.87
N THR A 68 12.38 17.44 11.14
CA THR A 68 13.67 16.92 11.59
C THR A 68 13.65 15.40 11.51
N TYR A 69 14.66 14.81 10.87
CA TYR A 69 14.85 13.35 10.86
C TYR A 69 15.37 12.90 12.23
N HIS A 70 14.65 11.98 12.88
CA HIS A 70 14.97 11.54 14.24
C HIS A 70 15.60 10.14 14.34
N GLY A 71 15.85 9.46 13.21
CA GLY A 71 16.34 8.08 13.19
C GLY A 71 15.23 7.08 13.46
#